data_AF-A0A246HP57-F1
#
_entry.id   AF-A0A246HP57-F1
#
_cell.length_a   1.000
_cell.length_b   1.000
_cell.length_c   1.000
_cell.angle_alpha   90.00
_cell.angle_beta   90.00
_cell.angle_gamma   90.00
#
_symmetry.space_group_name_H-M   'P 1'
#
loop_
_entity.id
_entity.type
_entity.pdbx_description
1 polymer ?
#
loop_
_entity_poly.entity_id
_entity_poly.type
_entity_poly.pdbx_seq_one_letter_code
_entity_poly.pdbx_strand_id
1 'polypeptide(L)'
;MNAIAQPVPAPSLRDLRDARNDTLFRWVLIATVILVLVALACAALSMLWGGRHALQEQGLSFFYSSEWNPVENKFGALAPIYGTLVTALIAMVIAVPVSFGIALFLTEVAPRWLRGPVGTAIELLAGIPSIIYGMWGLFVLVPVMTEYVTPFLNDHLGTMPIIGPLFQGPPLGIGVLTAGFVLAIMVIPFISSVMREVFLTVPTRLKESAYALGSTKWEVSWDIVLPYTRSAVIGGIFLGLGRALGETMAVAFVIGNSVRLSPSLLEPGTTIAALIANDFGEATETYRSALLLLGFVLFIVTFVVLAIARLMLMRLARKEGN
;
A
#
# COMPACT_ATOMS: atom_id res chain seq x y z
N MET A 1 -40.28 49.37 3.40
CA MET A 1 -40.81 48.27 2.59
C MET A 1 -40.41 46.97 3.26
N ASN A 2 -41.33 46.37 4.02
CA ASN A 2 -41.08 45.16 4.81
C ASN A 2 -41.12 43.93 3.90
N ALA A 3 -40.02 43.19 3.81
CA ALA A 3 -39.99 41.89 3.18
C ALA A 3 -40.82 40.92 4.02
N ILE A 4 -41.99 40.52 3.51
CA ILE A 4 -42.86 39.53 4.13
C ILE A 4 -42.15 38.18 4.01
N ALA A 5 -41.69 37.63 5.12
CA ALA A 5 -41.16 36.28 5.18
C ALA A 5 -42.28 35.31 4.74
N GLN A 6 -42.10 34.64 3.60
CA GLN A 6 -43.05 33.62 3.17
C GLN A 6 -42.97 32.43 4.15
N PRO A 7 -44.12 31.87 4.59
CA PRO A 7 -44.13 30.71 5.47
C PRO A 7 -43.52 29.51 4.73
N VAL A 8 -42.57 28.83 5.38
CA VAL A 8 -41.99 27.58 4.88
C VAL A 8 -43.14 26.58 4.65
N PRO A 9 -43.31 26.03 3.45
CA PRO A 9 -44.40 25.10 3.17
C PRO A 9 -44.27 23.87 4.07
N ALA A 10 -45.40 23.38 4.58
CA ALA A 10 -45.43 22.17 5.39
C ALA A 10 -44.86 20.99 4.58
N PRO A 11 -44.05 20.11 5.20
CA PRO A 11 -43.41 19.00 4.50
C PRO A 11 -44.47 18.13 3.83
N SER A 12 -44.29 17.87 2.53
CA SER A 12 -45.16 17.02 1.75
C SER A 12 -45.02 15.55 2.19
N LEU A 13 -46.01 14.71 1.87
CA LEU A 13 -45.92 13.27 2.12
C LEU A 13 -44.72 12.60 1.40
N ARG A 14 -44.18 13.24 0.35
CA ARG A 14 -42.94 12.82 -0.31
C ARG A 14 -41.73 13.14 0.56
N ASP A 15 -41.64 14.35 1.11
CA ASP A 15 -40.54 14.76 1.99
C ASP A 15 -40.44 13.87 3.25
N LEU A 16 -41.59 13.45 3.81
CA LEU A 16 -41.62 12.53 4.95
C LEU A 16 -41.19 11.09 4.58
N ARG A 17 -41.55 10.62 3.38
CA ARG A 17 -41.11 9.30 2.88
C ARG A 17 -39.62 9.30 2.56
N ASP A 18 -39.13 10.38 1.96
CA ASP A 18 -37.72 10.56 1.63
C ASP A 18 -36.88 10.65 2.92
N ALA A 19 -37.32 11.41 3.92
CA ALA A 19 -36.66 11.47 5.23
C ALA A 19 -36.60 10.10 5.94
N ARG A 20 -37.65 9.28 5.84
CA ARG A 20 -37.67 7.92 6.39
C ARG A 20 -36.71 7.00 5.63
N ASN A 21 -36.69 7.08 4.30
CA ASN A 21 -35.81 6.30 3.45
C ASN A 21 -34.34 6.66 3.68
N ASP A 22 -34.03 7.95 3.83
CA ASP A 22 -32.69 8.44 4.18
C ASP A 22 -32.24 7.93 5.55
N THR A 23 -33.15 7.91 6.53
CA THR A 23 -32.87 7.38 7.87
C THR A 23 -32.61 5.87 7.81
N LEU A 24 -33.43 5.11 7.08
CA LEU A 24 -33.23 3.68 6.85
C LEU A 24 -31.89 3.41 6.16
N PHE A 25 -31.58 4.15 5.09
CA PHE A 25 -30.33 4.04 4.36
C PHE A 25 -29.13 4.32 5.26
N ARG A 26 -29.19 5.36 6.09
CA ARG A 26 -28.15 5.67 7.08
C ARG A 26 -27.96 4.53 8.08
N TRP A 27 -29.03 3.94 8.60
CA TRP A 27 -28.92 2.80 9.53
C TRP A 27 -28.32 1.56 8.86
N VAL A 28 -28.69 1.28 7.61
CA VAL A 28 -28.09 0.19 6.83
C VAL A 28 -26.59 0.41 6.63
N LEU A 29 -26.17 1.63 6.30
CA LEU A 29 -24.75 1.97 6.18
C LEU A 29 -24.00 1.80 7.51
N ILE A 30 -24.56 2.30 8.61
CA ILE A 30 -23.96 2.16 9.95
C ILE A 30 -23.86 0.67 10.33
N ALA A 31 -24.92 -0.11 10.13
CA ALA A 31 -24.91 -1.54 10.41
C ALA A 31 -23.86 -2.28 9.58
N THR A 32 -23.70 -1.91 8.30
CA THR A 32 -22.67 -2.48 7.41
C THR A 32 -21.26 -2.16 7.91
N VAL A 33 -21.01 -0.90 8.27
CA VAL A 33 -19.70 -0.48 8.82
C VAL A 33 -19.40 -1.21 10.14
N ILE A 34 -20.37 -1.31 11.05
CA ILE A 34 -20.21 -2.03 12.32
C ILE A 34 -19.92 -3.52 12.04
N LEU A 35 -20.65 -4.15 11.13
CA LEU A 35 -20.44 -5.54 10.77
C LEU A 35 -19.03 -5.78 10.24
N VAL A 36 -18.53 -4.91 9.35
CA VAL A 36 -17.15 -5.00 8.83
C VAL A 36 -16.13 -4.85 9.95
N LEU A 37 -16.30 -3.89 10.85
CA LEU A 37 -15.40 -3.70 11.99
C LEU A 37 -15.39 -4.90 12.95
N VAL A 38 -16.57 -5.47 13.25
CA VAL A 38 -16.70 -6.67 14.07
C VAL A 38 -16.04 -7.87 13.38
N ALA A 39 -16.26 -8.05 12.08
CA ALA A 39 -15.65 -9.14 11.32
C ALA A 39 -14.11 -9.05 11.33
N LEU A 40 -13.54 -7.85 11.15
CA LEU A 40 -12.10 -7.62 11.23
C LEU A 40 -11.56 -7.90 12.64
N ALA A 41 -12.25 -7.44 13.68
CA ALA A 41 -11.87 -7.72 15.07
C ALA A 41 -11.93 -9.21 15.38
N CYS A 42 -13.00 -9.91 14.96
CA CYS A 42 -13.13 -11.36 15.11
C CYS A 42 -12.03 -12.11 14.34
N ALA A 43 -11.66 -11.68 13.13
CA ALA A 43 -10.56 -12.29 12.38
C ALA A 43 -9.22 -12.15 13.11
N ALA A 44 -8.90 -10.95 13.62
CA ALA A 44 -7.69 -10.71 14.39
C ALA A 44 -7.67 -11.54 15.69
N LEU A 45 -8.78 -11.55 16.44
CA LEU A 45 -8.90 -12.34 17.67
C LEU A 45 -8.84 -13.85 17.41
N SER A 46 -9.39 -14.32 16.29
CA SER A 46 -9.31 -15.71 15.87
C SER A 46 -7.87 -16.13 15.56
N MET A 47 -7.10 -15.28 14.87
CA MET A 47 -5.68 -15.51 14.62
C MET A 47 -4.87 -15.55 15.92
N LEU A 48 -5.13 -14.63 16.84
CA LEU A 48 -4.50 -14.63 18.17
C LEU A 48 -4.84 -15.90 18.96
N TRP A 49 -6.10 -16.34 18.90
CA TRP A 49 -6.54 -17.57 19.55
C TRP A 49 -5.86 -18.81 18.94
N GLY A 50 -5.78 -18.90 17.62
CA GLY A 50 -5.07 -19.98 16.93
C GLY A 50 -3.56 -19.96 17.16
N GLY A 51 -3.00 -18.77 17.38
CA GLY A 51 -1.58 -18.55 17.70
C GLY A 51 -1.19 -18.74 19.16
N ARG A 52 -2.14 -19.09 20.04
CA ARG A 52 -1.91 -19.16 21.49
C ARG A 52 -0.82 -20.14 21.91
N HIS A 53 -0.67 -21.26 21.21
CA HIS A 53 0.32 -22.29 21.56
C HIS A 53 1.73 -21.76 21.30
N ALA A 54 1.96 -21.18 20.12
CA ALA A 54 3.21 -20.49 19.81
C ALA A 54 3.51 -19.34 20.79
N LEU A 55 2.48 -18.57 21.18
CA LEU A 55 2.65 -17.48 22.16
C LEU A 55 3.00 -17.99 23.56
N GLN A 56 2.49 -19.15 23.98
CA GLN A 56 2.81 -19.76 25.27
C GLN A 56 4.23 -20.32 25.30
N GLU A 57 4.69 -20.93 24.21
CA GLU A 57 6.03 -21.51 24.11
C GLU A 57 7.13 -20.46 23.95
N GLN A 58 6.93 -19.48 23.06
CA GLN A 58 7.93 -18.45 22.76
C GLN A 58 7.81 -17.21 23.67
N GLY A 59 6.63 -16.98 24.25
CA GLY A 59 6.33 -15.77 25.00
C GLY A 59 6.46 -14.50 24.16
N LEU A 60 6.87 -13.40 24.80
CA LEU A 60 7.09 -12.12 24.13
C LEU A 60 8.29 -12.13 23.18
N SER A 61 9.19 -13.12 23.29
CA SER A 61 10.36 -13.24 22.43
C SER A 61 10.00 -13.43 20.96
N PHE A 62 8.82 -13.99 20.68
CA PHE A 62 8.28 -14.12 19.33
C PHE A 62 8.29 -12.80 18.55
N PHE A 63 8.02 -11.66 19.19
CA PHE A 63 7.86 -10.38 18.47
C PHE A 63 9.18 -9.73 18.07
N TYR A 64 10.29 -10.03 18.76
CA TYR A 64 11.60 -9.41 18.54
C TYR A 64 12.71 -10.40 18.18
N SER A 65 12.46 -11.71 18.25
CA SER A 65 13.40 -12.72 17.77
C SER A 65 13.39 -12.76 16.24
N SER A 66 14.57 -12.91 15.66
CA SER A 66 14.77 -13.19 14.23
C SER A 66 14.97 -14.68 13.94
N GLU A 67 14.99 -15.54 14.97
CA GLU A 67 15.16 -16.98 14.78
C GLU A 67 13.90 -17.63 14.23
N TRP A 68 14.05 -18.42 13.18
CA TRP A 68 12.96 -19.22 12.62
C TRP A 68 13.48 -20.61 12.28
N ASN A 69 13.13 -21.57 13.13
CA ASN A 69 13.51 -22.96 12.98
C ASN A 69 12.29 -23.85 13.32
N PRO A 70 11.52 -24.26 12.30
CA PRO A 70 10.37 -25.15 12.49
C PRO A 70 10.73 -26.53 13.08
N VAL A 71 11.97 -27.00 12.90
CA VAL A 71 12.43 -28.29 13.44
C VAL A 71 12.63 -28.22 14.95
N GLU A 72 13.18 -27.12 15.44
CA GLU A 72 13.39 -26.87 16.88
C GLU A 72 12.19 -26.19 17.56
N ASN A 73 11.08 -25.99 16.84
CA ASN A 73 9.94 -25.19 17.30
C ASN A 73 10.35 -23.81 17.84
N LYS A 74 11.23 -23.10 17.13
CA LYS A 74 11.62 -21.72 17.45
C LYS A 74 11.08 -20.78 16.40
N PHE A 75 10.32 -19.78 16.82
CA PHE A 75 9.63 -18.88 15.90
C PHE A 75 9.77 -17.42 16.33
N GLY A 76 10.23 -16.60 15.40
CA GLY A 76 10.45 -15.17 15.56
C GLY A 76 9.88 -14.37 14.39
N ALA A 77 9.11 -13.34 14.71
CA ALA A 77 8.42 -12.51 13.74
C ALA A 77 9.28 -11.36 13.19
N LEU A 78 10.44 -11.06 13.79
CA LEU A 78 11.20 -9.85 13.46
C LEU A 78 11.66 -9.84 11.99
N ALA A 79 12.19 -10.96 11.48
CA ALA A 79 12.67 -11.05 10.11
C ALA A 79 11.53 -10.88 9.07
N PRO A 80 10.38 -11.57 9.20
CA PRO A 80 9.22 -11.31 8.33
C PRO A 80 8.64 -9.90 8.46
N ILE A 81 8.59 -9.31 9.66
CA ILE A 81 8.14 -7.91 9.86
C ILE A 81 9.06 -6.97 9.09
N TYR A 82 10.38 -7.14 9.24
CA TYR A 82 11.39 -6.35 8.54
C TYR A 82 11.21 -6.45 7.02
N GLY A 83 11.09 -7.67 6.48
CA GLY A 83 10.88 -7.88 5.05
C GLY A 83 9.58 -7.23 4.52
N THR A 84 8.47 -7.32 5.26
CA THR A 84 7.21 -6.65 4.89
C THR A 84 7.38 -5.13 4.82
N LEU A 85 8.03 -4.53 5.83
CA LEU A 85 8.20 -3.08 5.90
C LEU A 85 9.18 -2.56 4.84
N VAL A 86 10.29 -3.27 4.62
CA VAL A 86 11.32 -2.85 3.65
C VAL A 86 10.83 -3.00 2.22
N THR A 87 10.17 -4.11 1.86
CA THR A 87 9.61 -4.27 0.51
C THR A 87 8.53 -3.22 0.22
N ALA A 88 7.64 -2.96 1.18
CA ALA A 88 6.64 -1.91 1.06
C ALA A 88 7.28 -0.52 0.95
N LEU A 89 8.33 -0.22 1.72
CA LEU A 89 9.04 1.04 1.65
C LEU A 89 9.69 1.25 0.28
N ILE A 90 10.43 0.26 -0.22
CA ILE A 90 11.04 0.30 -1.56
C ILE A 90 9.96 0.54 -2.62
N ALA A 91 8.86 -0.21 -2.54
CA ALA A 91 7.75 -0.07 -3.47
C ALA A 91 7.18 1.34 -3.47
N MET A 92 6.94 1.92 -2.29
CA MET A 92 6.35 3.26 -2.17
C MET A 92 7.31 4.37 -2.58
N VAL A 93 8.61 4.25 -2.29
CA VAL A 93 9.64 5.21 -2.73
C VAL A 93 9.68 5.33 -4.25
N ILE A 94 9.43 4.23 -4.96
CA ILE A 94 9.41 4.19 -6.43
C ILE A 94 8.02 4.56 -6.97
N ALA A 95 6.97 3.93 -6.44
CA ALA A 95 5.63 4.03 -6.98
C ALA A 95 5.04 5.43 -6.84
N VAL A 96 5.23 6.10 -5.68
CA VAL A 96 4.64 7.43 -5.44
C VAL A 96 5.10 8.49 -6.45
N PRO A 97 6.41 8.72 -6.68
CA PRO A 97 6.85 9.73 -7.65
C PRO A 97 6.48 9.35 -9.08
N VAL A 98 6.59 8.07 -9.45
CA VAL A 98 6.21 7.61 -10.80
C VAL A 98 4.71 7.79 -11.04
N SER A 99 3.87 7.41 -10.08
CA SER A 99 2.42 7.58 -10.17
C SER A 99 2.00 9.04 -10.21
N PHE A 100 2.68 9.91 -9.44
CA PHE A 100 2.45 11.35 -9.50
C PHE A 100 2.77 11.90 -10.91
N GLY A 101 3.92 11.51 -11.47
CA GLY A 101 4.30 11.88 -12.83
C GLY A 101 3.29 11.42 -13.89
N ILE A 102 2.83 10.17 -13.81
CA ILE A 102 1.81 9.62 -14.70
C ILE A 102 0.49 10.40 -14.57
N ALA A 103 0.04 10.65 -13.34
CA ALA A 103 -1.21 11.35 -13.07
C ALA A 103 -1.15 12.79 -13.60
N LEU A 104 -0.09 13.54 -13.29
CA LEU A 104 0.12 14.91 -13.77
C LEU A 104 0.22 14.96 -15.29
N PHE A 105 0.97 14.05 -15.90
CA PHE A 105 1.07 13.96 -17.35
C PHE A 105 -0.32 13.77 -17.96
N LEU A 106 -1.10 12.81 -17.47
CA LEU A 106 -2.42 12.52 -18.03
C LEU A 106 -3.42 13.67 -17.82
N THR A 107 -3.32 14.44 -16.74
CA THR A 107 -4.29 15.50 -16.43
C THR A 107 -3.96 16.86 -17.03
N GLU A 108 -2.68 17.25 -17.12
CA GLU A 108 -2.29 18.61 -17.54
C GLU A 108 -1.47 18.65 -18.85
N VAL A 109 -0.71 17.60 -19.15
CA VAL A 109 0.23 17.61 -20.29
C VAL A 109 -0.32 16.87 -21.51
N ALA A 110 -0.95 15.72 -21.30
CA ALA A 110 -1.32 14.78 -22.34
C ALA A 110 -2.39 15.35 -23.30
N PRO A 111 -2.26 15.09 -24.62
CA PRO A 111 -3.27 15.49 -25.59
C PRO A 111 -4.56 14.70 -25.39
N ARG A 112 -5.70 15.30 -25.78
CA ARG A 112 -7.05 14.74 -25.54
C ARG A 112 -7.23 13.32 -26.08
N TRP A 113 -6.60 12.99 -27.21
CA TRP A 113 -6.67 11.66 -27.82
C TRP A 113 -5.90 10.57 -27.07
N LEU A 114 -4.89 10.95 -26.27
CA LEU A 114 -4.07 10.00 -25.51
C LEU A 114 -4.63 9.74 -24.10
N ARG A 115 -5.26 10.76 -23.49
CA ARG A 115 -5.74 10.72 -22.10
C ARG A 115 -6.71 9.56 -21.84
N GLY A 116 -7.66 9.33 -22.74
CA GLY A 116 -8.65 8.26 -22.60
C GLY A 116 -8.01 6.87 -22.67
N PRO A 117 -7.41 6.49 -23.81
CA PRO A 117 -6.81 5.16 -23.98
C PRO A 117 -5.76 4.80 -22.92
N VAL A 118 -4.86 5.73 -22.58
CA VAL A 118 -3.82 5.46 -21.56
C VAL A 118 -4.43 5.36 -20.16
N GLY A 119 -5.41 6.21 -19.83
CA GLY A 119 -6.13 6.10 -18.56
C GLY A 119 -6.81 4.74 -18.40
N THR A 120 -7.52 4.29 -19.43
CA THR A 120 -8.14 2.96 -19.44
C THR A 120 -7.11 1.84 -19.35
N ALA A 121 -5.97 1.94 -20.06
CA ALA A 121 -4.90 0.95 -19.96
C ALA A 121 -4.34 0.82 -18.53
N ILE A 122 -4.17 1.93 -17.82
CA ILE A 122 -3.71 1.95 -16.42
C ILE A 122 -4.75 1.31 -15.49
N GLU A 123 -6.03 1.63 -15.67
CA GLU A 123 -7.12 1.04 -14.90
C GLU A 123 -7.21 -0.48 -15.13
N LEU A 124 -7.05 -0.93 -16.38
CA LEU A 124 -6.98 -2.36 -16.71
C LEU A 124 -5.74 -3.02 -16.08
N LEU A 125 -4.60 -2.33 -16.05
CA LEU A 125 -3.36 -2.81 -15.44
C LEU A 125 -3.54 -3.04 -13.92
N ALA A 126 -4.33 -2.19 -13.25
CA ALA A 126 -4.69 -2.36 -11.83
C ALA A 126 -5.60 -3.59 -11.58
N GLY A 127 -6.32 -4.05 -12.60
CA GLY A 127 -7.17 -5.24 -12.54
C GLY A 127 -6.44 -6.57 -12.74
N ILE A 128 -5.15 -6.54 -13.09
CA ILE A 128 -4.35 -7.76 -13.29
C ILE A 128 -4.15 -8.50 -11.95
N PRO A 129 -4.42 -9.81 -11.90
CA PRO A 129 -4.13 -10.63 -10.72
C PRO A 129 -2.67 -10.54 -10.28
N SER A 130 -2.41 -10.41 -8.97
CA SER A 130 -1.05 -10.17 -8.46
C SER A 130 -0.07 -11.32 -8.74
N ILE A 131 -0.57 -12.56 -8.86
CA ILE A 131 0.23 -13.72 -9.28
C ILE A 131 0.89 -13.53 -10.65
N ILE A 132 0.24 -12.81 -11.58
CA ILE A 132 0.81 -12.56 -12.91
C ILE A 132 2.03 -11.65 -12.80
N TYR A 133 1.98 -10.62 -11.94
CA TYR A 133 3.15 -9.79 -11.65
C TYR A 133 4.27 -10.58 -10.98
N GLY A 134 3.94 -11.49 -10.06
CA GLY A 134 4.92 -12.39 -9.44
C GLY A 134 5.62 -13.31 -10.43
N MET A 135 4.85 -13.96 -11.31
CA MET A 135 5.42 -14.81 -12.37
C MET A 135 6.22 -14.01 -13.40
N TRP A 136 5.75 -12.83 -13.81
CA TRP A 136 6.54 -11.92 -14.65
C TRP A 136 7.84 -11.51 -13.96
N GLY A 137 7.77 -11.21 -12.66
CA GLY A 137 8.93 -10.92 -11.83
C GLY A 137 9.93 -12.08 -11.86
N LEU A 138 9.46 -13.31 -11.68
CA LEU A 138 10.30 -14.51 -11.67
C LEU A 138 10.91 -14.84 -13.05
N PHE A 139 10.14 -14.72 -14.14
CA PHE A 139 10.61 -15.13 -15.47
C PHE A 139 11.32 -14.02 -16.26
N VAL A 140 11.10 -12.75 -15.91
CA VAL A 140 11.65 -11.60 -16.65
C VAL A 140 12.56 -10.77 -15.76
N LEU A 141 12.05 -10.31 -14.61
CA LEU A 141 12.82 -9.39 -13.77
C LEU A 141 13.99 -10.09 -13.07
N VAL A 142 13.80 -11.29 -12.51
CA VAL A 142 14.85 -12.05 -11.81
C VAL A 142 16.05 -12.29 -12.73
N PRO A 143 15.91 -12.80 -13.97
CA PRO A 143 17.05 -12.90 -14.90
C PRO A 143 17.76 -11.57 -15.14
N VAL A 144 17.01 -10.48 -15.34
CA VAL A 144 17.59 -9.13 -15.52
C VAL A 144 18.35 -8.68 -14.26
N MET A 145 17.82 -8.97 -13.08
CA MET A 145 18.47 -8.68 -11.82
C MET A 145 19.76 -9.50 -11.66
N THR A 146 19.72 -10.80 -11.96
CA THR A 146 20.87 -11.71 -11.90
C THR A 146 21.99 -11.28 -12.86
N GLU A 147 21.66 -11.00 -14.12
CA GLU A 147 22.66 -10.76 -15.18
C GLU A 147 23.21 -9.33 -15.18
N TYR A 148 22.38 -8.33 -14.89
CA TYR A 148 22.76 -6.92 -15.08
C TYR A 148 22.74 -6.12 -13.78
N VAL A 149 21.62 -6.17 -13.04
CA VAL A 149 21.41 -5.21 -11.93
C VAL A 149 22.23 -5.58 -10.70
N THR A 150 22.16 -6.81 -10.21
CA THR A 150 22.87 -7.25 -9.01
C THR A 150 24.39 -7.14 -9.17
N PRO A 151 25.01 -7.58 -10.29
CA PRO A 151 26.44 -7.36 -10.53
C PRO A 151 26.79 -5.87 -10.55
N PHE A 152 26.02 -5.05 -11.25
CA PHE A 152 26.24 -3.59 -11.30
C PHE A 152 26.18 -2.95 -9.89
N LEU A 153 25.17 -3.32 -9.09
CA LEU A 153 25.00 -2.81 -7.74
C LEU A 153 26.15 -3.26 -6.82
N ASN A 154 26.56 -4.53 -6.89
CA ASN A 154 27.69 -5.06 -6.13
C ASN A 154 28.99 -4.32 -6.46
N ASP A 155 29.28 -4.11 -7.75
CA ASP A 155 30.54 -3.54 -8.22
C ASP A 155 30.68 -2.03 -7.95
N HIS A 156 29.55 -1.28 -7.96
CA HIS A 156 29.58 0.19 -7.84
C HIS A 156 29.11 0.68 -6.47
N LEU A 157 27.95 0.19 -6.01
CA LEU A 157 27.32 0.65 -4.77
C LEU A 157 27.78 -0.20 -3.60
N GLY A 158 28.02 -1.50 -3.81
CA GLY A 158 28.52 -2.44 -2.81
C GLY A 158 29.90 -2.07 -2.26
N THR A 159 30.73 -1.34 -3.01
CA THR A 159 32.06 -0.90 -2.56
C THR A 159 32.02 0.36 -1.68
N MET A 160 30.86 1.01 -1.52
CA MET A 160 30.75 2.25 -0.74
C MET A 160 30.71 1.97 0.78
N PRO A 161 31.44 2.72 1.62
CA PRO A 161 31.63 2.39 3.04
C PRO A 161 30.38 2.52 3.92
N ILE A 162 29.34 3.24 3.48
CA ILE A 162 28.10 3.46 4.27
C ILE A 162 26.91 2.69 3.70
N ILE A 163 26.71 2.74 2.38
CA ILE A 163 25.57 2.10 1.72
C ILE A 163 25.91 0.74 1.12
N GLY A 164 27.19 0.39 0.98
CA GLY A 164 27.64 -0.86 0.39
C GLY A 164 27.05 -2.11 1.02
N PRO A 165 26.98 -2.23 2.36
CA PRO A 165 26.37 -3.40 2.99
C PRO A 165 24.89 -3.63 2.63
N LEU A 166 24.16 -2.60 2.17
CA LEU A 166 22.78 -2.72 1.70
C LEU A 166 22.70 -3.32 0.28
N PHE A 167 23.76 -3.18 -0.51
CA PHE A 167 23.83 -3.55 -1.93
C PHE A 167 24.90 -4.60 -2.21
N GLN A 168 25.22 -5.44 -1.22
CA GLN A 168 26.10 -6.59 -1.36
C GLN A 168 25.28 -7.88 -1.27
N GLY A 169 25.32 -8.73 -2.27
CA GLY A 169 24.64 -10.02 -2.19
C GLY A 169 24.96 -10.95 -3.35
N PRO A 170 24.59 -12.23 -3.24
CA PRO A 170 24.79 -13.18 -4.32
C PRO A 170 23.91 -12.80 -5.52
N PRO A 171 24.39 -12.96 -6.78
CA PRO A 171 23.62 -12.68 -7.98
C PRO A 171 22.60 -13.78 -8.22
N LEU A 172 21.59 -13.89 -7.35
CA LEU A 172 20.48 -14.84 -7.48
C LEU A 172 19.28 -14.20 -8.21
N GLY A 173 19.23 -12.87 -8.27
CA GLY A 173 18.11 -12.09 -8.82
C GLY A 173 16.85 -12.10 -7.96
N ILE A 174 16.67 -13.09 -7.09
CA ILE A 174 15.65 -13.12 -6.03
C ILE A 174 16.15 -12.37 -4.78
N GLY A 175 15.26 -11.64 -4.11
CA GLY A 175 15.60 -10.88 -2.92
C GLY A 175 14.59 -9.78 -2.57
N VAL A 176 14.87 -9.06 -1.48
CA VAL A 176 14.02 -7.99 -0.96
C VAL A 176 13.88 -6.84 -1.97
N LEU A 177 14.95 -6.46 -2.65
CA LEU A 177 14.95 -5.40 -3.66
C LEU A 177 14.09 -5.77 -4.87
N THR A 178 14.26 -6.99 -5.40
CA THR A 178 13.48 -7.50 -6.53
C THR A 178 12.00 -7.57 -6.19
N ALA A 179 11.65 -8.07 -5.00
CA ALA A 179 10.28 -8.05 -4.50
C ALA A 179 9.71 -6.62 -4.41
N GLY A 180 10.51 -5.67 -3.91
CA GLY A 180 10.14 -4.24 -3.88
C GLY A 180 9.88 -3.66 -5.28
N PHE A 181 10.67 -4.03 -6.30
CA PHE A 181 10.44 -3.61 -7.68
C PHE A 181 9.15 -4.18 -8.28
N VAL A 182 8.91 -5.49 -8.13
CA VAL A 182 7.65 -6.10 -8.59
C VAL A 182 6.45 -5.43 -7.93
N LEU A 183 6.57 -5.18 -6.62
CA LEU A 183 5.51 -4.52 -5.86
C LEU A 183 5.30 -3.06 -6.30
N ALA A 184 6.37 -2.32 -6.59
CA ALA A 184 6.28 -0.96 -7.13
C ALA A 184 5.47 -0.95 -8.44
N ILE A 185 5.82 -1.84 -9.39
CA ILE A 185 5.15 -1.95 -10.69
C ILE A 185 3.66 -2.26 -10.51
N MET A 186 3.31 -3.13 -9.56
CA MET A 186 1.91 -3.46 -9.28
C MET A 186 1.13 -2.28 -8.65
N VAL A 187 1.77 -1.51 -7.76
CA VAL A 187 1.11 -0.44 -7.02
C VAL A 187 1.00 0.86 -7.83
N ILE A 188 1.91 1.08 -8.80
CA ILE A 188 1.90 2.26 -9.69
C ILE A 188 0.54 2.52 -10.38
N PRO A 189 -0.08 1.54 -11.08
CA PRO A 189 -1.34 1.79 -11.79
C PRO A 189 -2.48 2.14 -10.83
N PHE A 190 -2.48 1.53 -9.64
CA PHE A 190 -3.46 1.82 -8.61
C PHE A 190 -3.32 3.26 -8.09
N ILE A 191 -2.12 3.67 -7.65
CA ILE A 191 -1.91 5.03 -7.13
C ILE A 191 -2.12 6.08 -8.23
N SER A 192 -1.64 5.83 -9.45
CA SER A 192 -1.75 6.80 -10.56
C SER A 192 -3.20 7.00 -11.01
N SER A 193 -4.02 5.95 -11.02
CA SER A 193 -5.44 6.07 -11.33
C SER A 193 -6.16 6.93 -10.28
N VAL A 194 -5.95 6.64 -8.99
CA VAL A 194 -6.55 7.42 -7.90
C VAL A 194 -6.08 8.87 -7.92
N MET A 195 -4.77 9.12 -8.09
CA MET A 195 -4.24 10.48 -8.18
C MET A 195 -4.82 11.25 -9.38
N ARG A 196 -4.97 10.61 -10.54
CA ARG A 196 -5.58 11.21 -11.73
C ARG A 196 -7.02 11.63 -11.46
N GLU A 197 -7.84 10.74 -10.89
CA GLU A 197 -9.24 11.05 -10.55
C GLU A 197 -9.32 12.25 -9.62
N VAL A 198 -8.47 12.27 -8.60
CA VAL A 198 -8.36 13.35 -7.63
C VAL A 198 -7.98 14.67 -8.31
N PHE A 199 -6.98 14.70 -9.18
CA PHE A 199 -6.57 15.90 -9.92
C PHE A 199 -7.67 16.43 -10.86
N LEU A 200 -8.52 15.55 -11.41
CA LEU A 200 -9.65 15.95 -12.25
C LEU A 200 -10.77 16.63 -11.46
N THR A 201 -10.79 16.52 -10.11
CA THR A 201 -11.77 17.22 -9.27
C THR A 201 -11.48 18.72 -9.09
N VAL A 202 -10.26 19.17 -9.45
CA VAL A 202 -9.89 20.59 -9.34
C VAL A 202 -10.75 21.43 -10.28
N PRO A 203 -11.46 22.47 -9.78
CA PRO A 203 -12.28 23.35 -10.62
C PRO A 203 -11.47 23.93 -11.79
N THR A 204 -11.96 23.77 -13.01
CA THR A 204 -11.30 24.28 -14.23
C THR A 204 -11.08 25.79 -14.18
N ARG A 205 -12.00 26.55 -13.57
CA ARG A 205 -11.88 28.00 -13.42
C ARG A 205 -10.62 28.42 -12.66
N LEU A 206 -10.22 27.68 -11.62
CA LEU A 206 -9.00 27.97 -10.87
C LEU A 206 -7.77 27.81 -11.76
N LYS A 207 -7.74 26.75 -12.57
CA LYS A 207 -6.64 26.47 -13.51
C LYS A 207 -6.57 27.50 -14.63
N GLU A 208 -7.70 27.80 -15.26
CA GLU A 208 -7.81 28.81 -16.33
C GLU A 208 -7.43 30.21 -15.87
N SER A 209 -7.76 30.57 -14.62
CA SER A 209 -7.39 31.87 -14.04
C SER A 209 -5.87 32.01 -13.88
N ALA A 210 -5.20 30.94 -13.47
CA ALA A 210 -3.74 30.93 -13.36
C ALA A 210 -3.04 30.94 -14.73
N TYR A 211 -3.57 30.19 -15.70
CA TYR A 211 -3.09 30.28 -17.08
C TYR A 211 -3.25 31.71 -17.63
N ALA A 212 -4.32 32.43 -17.29
CA ALA A 212 -4.53 33.83 -17.68
C ALA A 212 -3.53 34.80 -17.02
N LEU A 213 -2.98 34.45 -15.86
CA LEU A 213 -1.91 35.20 -15.18
C LEU A 213 -0.51 34.88 -15.75
N GLY A 214 -0.43 34.04 -16.79
CA GLY A 214 0.82 33.64 -17.43
C GLY A 214 1.49 32.43 -16.79
N SER A 215 0.83 31.72 -15.87
CA SER A 215 1.42 30.55 -15.21
C SER A 215 1.64 29.40 -16.18
N THR A 216 2.77 28.72 -16.03
CA THR A 216 3.08 27.52 -16.81
C THR A 216 2.27 26.31 -16.33
N LYS A 217 2.19 25.25 -17.15
CA LYS A 217 1.55 23.98 -16.73
C LYS A 217 2.20 23.38 -15.48
N TRP A 218 3.51 23.60 -15.31
CA TRP A 218 4.25 23.14 -14.13
C TRP A 218 3.85 23.90 -12.88
N GLU A 219 3.79 25.23 -12.96
CA GLU A 219 3.33 26.10 -11.87
C GLU A 219 1.87 25.80 -11.49
N VAL A 220 0.96 25.68 -12.48
CA VAL A 220 -0.44 25.29 -12.19
C VAL A 220 -0.52 23.93 -11.49
N SER A 221 0.34 22.99 -11.86
CA SER A 221 0.36 21.66 -11.24
C SER A 221 0.84 21.72 -9.78
N TRP A 222 1.93 22.47 -9.52
CA TRP A 222 2.56 22.55 -8.20
C TRP A 222 1.88 23.51 -7.23
N ASP A 223 1.37 24.64 -7.72
CA ASP A 223 0.86 25.73 -6.89
C ASP A 223 -0.67 25.69 -6.72
N ILE A 224 -1.38 24.96 -7.60
CA ILE A 224 -2.85 24.92 -7.59
C ILE A 224 -3.37 23.49 -7.47
N VAL A 225 -3.02 22.61 -8.42
CA VAL A 225 -3.59 21.26 -8.47
C VAL A 225 -3.17 20.45 -7.24
N LEU A 226 -1.86 20.37 -6.96
CA LEU A 226 -1.34 19.59 -5.85
C LEU A 226 -1.82 20.11 -4.47
N PRO A 227 -1.77 21.43 -4.16
CA PRO A 227 -2.26 21.94 -2.88
C PRO A 227 -3.77 21.76 -2.71
N TYR A 228 -4.56 21.97 -3.77
CA TYR A 228 -6.01 21.78 -3.72
C TYR A 228 -6.40 20.32 -3.43
N THR A 229 -5.59 19.37 -3.90
CA THR A 229 -5.90 17.94 -3.83
C THR A 229 -5.06 17.14 -2.84
N ARG A 230 -4.15 17.78 -2.10
CA ARG A 230 -3.16 17.12 -1.23
C ARG A 230 -3.75 16.03 -0.34
N SER A 231 -4.88 16.29 0.32
CA SER A 231 -5.51 15.35 1.25
C SER A 231 -5.97 14.07 0.55
N ALA A 232 -6.49 14.21 -0.68
CA ALA A 232 -6.97 13.10 -1.48
C ALA A 232 -5.82 12.34 -2.17
N VAL A 233 -4.77 13.06 -2.62
CA VAL A 233 -3.53 12.46 -3.13
C VAL A 233 -2.91 11.54 -2.08
N ILE A 234 -2.81 12.02 -0.84
CA ILE A 234 -2.23 11.23 0.23
C ILE A 234 -3.14 10.06 0.62
N GLY A 235 -4.46 10.23 0.55
CA GLY A 235 -5.41 9.11 0.65
C GLY A 235 -5.11 8.00 -0.38
N GLY A 236 -4.82 8.37 -1.63
CA GLY A 236 -4.40 7.43 -2.67
C GLY A 236 -3.07 6.72 -2.37
N ILE A 237 -2.09 7.47 -1.85
CA ILE A 237 -0.81 6.90 -1.39
C ILE A 237 -1.04 5.87 -0.27
N PHE A 238 -1.95 6.15 0.67
CA PHE A 238 -2.23 5.23 1.79
C PHE A 238 -2.97 3.97 1.35
N LEU A 239 -3.87 4.08 0.39
CA LEU A 239 -4.49 2.92 -0.23
C LEU A 239 -3.43 2.04 -0.93
N GLY A 240 -2.45 2.67 -1.60
CA GLY A 240 -1.30 1.97 -2.19
C GLY A 240 -0.41 1.28 -1.14
N LEU A 241 -0.08 1.98 -0.04
CA LEU A 241 0.70 1.42 1.07
C LEU A 241 0.00 0.23 1.74
N GLY A 242 -1.30 0.32 1.98
CA GLY A 242 -2.08 -0.77 2.54
C GLY A 242 -2.06 -2.01 1.63
N ARG A 243 -2.14 -1.79 0.31
CA ARG A 243 -1.99 -2.86 -0.69
C ARG A 243 -0.58 -3.44 -0.69
N ALA A 244 0.45 -2.59 -0.54
CA ALA A 244 1.84 -3.02 -0.51
C ALA A 244 2.18 -3.89 0.72
N LEU A 245 1.72 -3.50 1.91
CA LEU A 245 1.93 -4.25 3.15
C LEU A 245 1.24 -5.62 3.16
N GLY A 246 0.10 -5.71 2.47
CA GLY A 246 -0.69 -6.93 2.36
C GLY A 246 -0.41 -7.76 1.11
N GLU A 247 0.60 -7.43 0.29
CA GLU A 247 0.87 -8.19 -0.93
C GLU A 247 1.50 -9.55 -0.59
N THR A 248 0.86 -10.60 -1.09
CA THR A 248 1.20 -11.98 -0.77
C THR A 248 1.86 -12.67 -1.95
N MET A 249 1.15 -12.80 -3.06
CA MET A 249 1.53 -13.72 -4.13
C MET A 249 2.57 -13.12 -5.07
N ALA A 250 2.51 -11.83 -5.38
CA ALA A 250 3.51 -11.21 -6.25
C ALA A 250 4.91 -11.30 -5.63
N VAL A 251 4.98 -11.11 -4.31
CA VAL A 251 6.23 -11.12 -3.53
C VAL A 251 6.74 -12.55 -3.29
N ALA A 252 5.84 -13.51 -3.01
CA ALA A 252 6.21 -14.90 -2.71
C ALA A 252 7.08 -15.55 -3.80
N PHE A 253 6.85 -15.25 -5.08
CA PHE A 253 7.62 -15.83 -6.18
C PHE A 253 9.05 -15.28 -6.32
N VAL A 254 9.35 -14.09 -5.80
CA VAL A 254 10.60 -13.38 -6.12
C VAL A 254 11.46 -13.03 -4.90
N ILE A 255 10.92 -13.12 -3.68
CA ILE A 255 11.65 -12.72 -2.47
C ILE A 255 12.65 -13.77 -1.98
N GLY A 256 12.46 -15.04 -2.35
CA GLY A 256 13.38 -16.15 -2.04
C GLY A 256 13.08 -16.96 -0.78
N ASN A 257 11.99 -16.66 -0.06
CA ASN A 257 11.47 -17.40 1.10
C ASN A 257 12.52 -17.76 2.17
N SER A 258 13.43 -16.84 2.50
CA SER A 258 14.45 -17.04 3.53
C SER A 258 14.10 -16.25 4.78
N VAL A 259 13.98 -16.91 5.93
CA VAL A 259 13.70 -16.26 7.21
C VAL A 259 15.01 -15.91 7.91
N ARG A 260 15.75 -14.96 7.33
CA ARG A 260 16.98 -14.42 7.90
C ARG A 260 16.90 -12.89 7.94
N LEU A 261 17.43 -12.31 9.01
CA LEU A 261 17.58 -10.87 9.10
C LEU A 261 18.90 -10.47 8.45
N SER A 262 18.83 -9.84 7.29
CA SER A 262 19.98 -9.30 6.58
C SER A 262 19.80 -7.81 6.35
N PRO A 263 20.85 -6.98 6.52
CA PRO A 263 20.82 -5.60 6.07
C PRO A 263 20.82 -5.48 4.55
N SER A 264 21.27 -6.50 3.81
CA SER A 264 21.34 -6.44 2.36
C SER A 264 19.96 -6.56 1.72
N LEU A 265 19.67 -5.66 0.78
CA LEU A 265 18.46 -5.68 -0.03
C LEU A 265 18.55 -6.71 -1.16
N LEU A 266 19.76 -7.16 -1.52
CA LEU A 266 19.99 -8.12 -2.60
C LEU A 266 19.90 -9.57 -2.12
N GLU A 267 19.92 -9.79 -0.80
CA GLU A 267 19.78 -11.12 -0.24
C GLU A 267 18.31 -11.60 -0.23
N PRO A 268 18.11 -12.92 -0.30
CA PRO A 268 16.80 -13.54 -0.08
C PRO A 268 16.24 -13.16 1.29
N GLY A 269 14.94 -12.87 1.31
CA GLY A 269 14.20 -12.58 2.53
C GLY A 269 12.83 -13.25 2.52
N THR A 270 11.95 -12.80 3.41
CA THR A 270 10.53 -13.16 3.37
C THR A 270 9.67 -12.01 3.91
N THR A 271 8.41 -11.96 3.52
CA THR A 271 7.40 -11.11 4.17
C THR A 271 6.48 -11.98 5.02
N ILE A 272 5.76 -11.36 5.94
CA ILE A 272 4.75 -12.10 6.73
C ILE A 272 3.75 -12.81 5.81
N ALA A 273 3.23 -12.09 4.81
CA ALA A 273 2.21 -12.60 3.90
C ALA A 273 2.75 -13.75 3.03
N ALA A 274 3.95 -13.61 2.49
CA ALA A 274 4.59 -14.65 1.69
C ALA A 274 4.90 -15.91 2.52
N LEU A 275 5.42 -15.74 3.74
CA LEU A 275 5.72 -16.85 4.63
C LEU A 275 4.46 -17.64 5.01
N ILE A 276 3.36 -16.95 5.32
CA ILE A 276 2.08 -17.62 5.59
C ILE A 276 1.60 -18.36 4.34
N ALA A 277 1.65 -17.75 3.16
CA ALA A 277 1.16 -18.38 1.94
C ALA A 277 1.94 -19.63 1.53
N ASN A 278 3.26 -19.60 1.67
CA ASN A 278 4.12 -20.72 1.29
C ASN A 278 3.99 -21.90 2.26
N ASP A 279 3.90 -21.63 3.56
CA ASP A 279 4.14 -22.66 4.57
C ASP A 279 2.85 -23.13 5.29
N PHE A 280 1.75 -22.38 5.24
CA PHE A 280 0.54 -22.69 6.02
C PHE A 280 -0.11 -24.03 5.65
N GLY A 281 -0.09 -24.39 4.37
CA GLY A 281 -0.68 -25.65 3.86
C GLY A 281 0.08 -26.90 4.30
N GLU A 282 1.39 -26.78 4.50
CA GLU A 282 2.28 -27.89 4.86
C GLU A 282 2.61 -27.93 6.35
N ALA A 283 2.15 -26.92 7.11
CA ALA A 283 2.50 -26.76 8.51
C ALA A 283 1.87 -27.81 9.44
N THR A 284 2.69 -28.36 10.34
CA THR A 284 2.28 -29.14 11.52
C THR A 284 1.51 -28.26 12.52
N GLU A 285 0.91 -28.84 13.57
CA GLU A 285 0.06 -28.08 14.50
C GLU A 285 0.78 -26.91 15.18
N THR A 286 1.96 -27.14 15.77
CA THR A 286 2.76 -26.09 16.41
C THR A 286 3.20 -25.05 15.38
N TYR A 287 3.63 -25.49 14.20
CA TYR A 287 4.07 -24.58 13.15
C TYR A 287 2.93 -23.70 12.64
N ARG A 288 1.74 -24.29 12.45
CA ARG A 288 0.53 -23.58 12.05
C ARG A 288 0.10 -22.57 13.11
N SER A 289 0.25 -22.89 14.39
CA SER A 289 0.01 -21.92 15.47
C SER A 289 0.93 -20.70 15.33
N ALA A 290 2.23 -20.90 15.05
CA ALA A 290 3.16 -19.79 14.83
C ALA A 290 2.78 -18.94 13.62
N LEU A 291 2.35 -19.55 12.51
CA LEU A 291 1.88 -18.83 11.32
C LEU A 291 0.58 -18.04 11.57
N LEU A 292 -0.35 -18.58 12.35
CA LEU A 292 -1.56 -17.84 12.76
C LEU A 292 -1.21 -16.63 13.65
N LEU A 293 -0.26 -16.79 14.57
CA LEU A 293 0.25 -15.69 15.38
C LEU A 293 0.92 -14.63 14.50
N LEU A 294 1.66 -15.04 13.46
CA LEU A 294 2.25 -14.13 12.48
C LEU A 294 1.18 -13.37 11.68
N GLY A 295 0.06 -14.01 11.34
CA GLY A 295 -1.10 -13.34 10.74
C GLY A 295 -1.69 -12.25 11.63
N PHE A 296 -1.78 -12.50 12.95
CA PHE A 296 -2.17 -11.47 13.91
C PHE A 296 -1.15 -10.32 13.98
N VAL A 297 0.15 -10.63 13.91
CA VAL A 297 1.21 -9.62 13.83
C VAL A 297 1.07 -8.77 12.58
N LEU A 298 0.78 -9.34 11.40
CA LEU A 298 0.54 -8.57 10.18
C LEU A 298 -0.61 -7.58 10.32
N PHE A 299 -1.70 -8.01 10.97
CA PHE A 299 -2.83 -7.13 11.27
C PHE A 299 -2.40 -5.95 12.14
N ILE A 300 -1.65 -6.20 13.23
CA ILE A 300 -1.12 -5.15 14.11
C ILE A 300 -0.19 -4.21 13.35
N VAL A 301 0.78 -4.75 12.61
CA VAL A 301 1.75 -3.94 11.84
C VAL A 301 1.02 -3.06 10.84
N THR A 302 0.07 -3.62 10.10
CA THR A 302 -0.72 -2.86 9.11
C THR A 302 -1.54 -1.76 9.78
N PHE A 303 -2.20 -2.09 10.90
CA PHE A 303 -2.97 -1.10 11.68
C PHE A 303 -2.07 0.02 12.19
N VAL A 304 -0.93 -0.30 12.80
CA VAL A 304 0.00 0.69 13.36
C VAL A 304 0.57 1.58 12.27
N VAL A 305 1.02 1.00 11.14
CA VAL A 305 1.57 1.77 10.02
C VAL A 305 0.52 2.72 9.45
N LEU A 306 -0.70 2.23 9.19
CA LEU A 306 -1.79 3.07 8.68
C LEU A 306 -2.25 4.12 9.70
N ALA A 307 -2.27 3.80 11.00
CA ALA A 307 -2.61 4.74 12.06
C ALA A 307 -1.57 5.86 12.19
N ILE A 308 -0.27 5.52 12.18
CA ILE A 308 0.82 6.51 12.19
C ILE A 308 0.70 7.41 10.95
N ALA A 309 0.53 6.82 9.77
CA ALA A 309 0.37 7.55 8.52
C ALA A 309 -0.81 8.53 8.61
N ARG A 310 -1.98 8.09 9.08
CA ARG A 310 -3.17 8.94 9.28
C ARG A 310 -2.94 10.05 10.30
N LEU A 311 -2.30 9.75 11.43
CA LEU A 311 -1.99 10.75 12.47
C LEU A 311 -1.02 11.81 11.97
N MET A 312 -0.02 11.45 11.17
CA MET A 312 0.90 12.40 10.52
C MET A 312 0.14 13.40 9.66
N LEU A 313 -0.90 12.97 8.93
CA LEU A 313 -1.71 13.88 8.11
C LEU A 313 -2.59 14.82 8.92
N MET A 314 -3.23 14.31 9.97
CA MET A 314 -4.06 15.16 10.82
C MET A 314 -3.24 16.30 11.42
N ARG A 315 -1.95 16.07 11.69
CA ARG A 315 -1.03 17.12 12.15
C ARG A 315 -0.65 18.11 11.04
N LEU A 316 -0.48 17.65 9.80
CA LEU A 316 -0.16 18.51 8.66
C LEU A 316 -1.34 19.40 8.27
N ALA A 317 -2.55 18.82 8.17
CA ALA A 317 -3.77 19.56 7.89
C ALA A 317 -4.07 20.65 8.92
N ARG A 318 -3.72 20.41 10.20
CA ARG A 318 -3.88 21.39 11.29
C ARG A 318 -2.89 22.55 11.21
N LYS A 319 -1.72 22.36 10.58
CA LYS A 319 -0.73 23.43 10.35
C LYS A 319 -1.12 24.37 9.21
N GLU A 320 -2.00 23.94 8.32
CA GLU A 320 -2.40 24.70 7.12
C GLU A 320 -3.70 25.49 7.32
N GLY A 321 -4.35 25.32 8.47
CA GLY A 321 -5.51 26.11 8.91
C GLY A 321 -5.16 27.31 9.80
N ASN A 322 -3.87 27.67 9.89
CA ASN A 322 -3.35 28.87 10.57
C ASN A 322 -2.67 29.78 9.56
#